data_AF-A0A653J8Z7-F1
#
_entry.id   AF-A0A653J8Z7-F1
#
_cell.length_a   1.000
_cell.length_b   1.000
_cell.length_c   1.000
_cell.angle_alpha   90.00
_cell.angle_beta   90.00
_cell.angle_gamma   90.00
#
_symmetry.space_group_name_H-M   'P 1'
#
loop_
_entity.id
_entity.type
_entity.pdbx_description
1 polymer ?
#
loop_
_entity_poly.entity_id
_entity_poly.type
_entity_poly.pdbx_seq_one_letter_code
_entity_poly.pdbx_strand_id
1 'polypeptide(L)'
;MQCLSEKAVSMLVDDARHTRTTVDPSMAINQATRQEVADAAYSTNFDIGRMVAALRAKAQYQADAALRSSESSIARLKRLPKADQVRYARYISGVEPTYPPEPCKD
;
A
#
# COMPACT_ATOMS: atom_id res chain seq x y z
N MET A 1 6.25 24.51 11.30
CA MET A 1 5.78 23.49 10.34
C MET A 1 6.94 23.17 9.41
N GLN A 2 7.35 21.91 9.30
CA GLN A 2 8.44 21.50 8.40
C GLN A 2 7.83 21.04 7.07
N CYS A 3 8.19 21.74 6.01
CA CYS A 3 7.61 21.58 4.68
C CYS A 3 8.44 20.61 3.80
N LEU A 4 7.98 20.19 2.61
CA LEU A 4 8.81 19.44 1.63
C LEU A 4 9.30 20.34 0.48
N SER A 5 10.39 19.97 -0.19
CA SER A 5 10.82 20.66 -1.41
C SER A 5 9.76 20.54 -2.52
N GLU A 6 9.67 21.54 -3.42
CA GLU A 6 8.74 21.49 -4.58
C GLU A 6 8.94 20.24 -5.43
N LYS A 7 10.20 19.81 -5.58
CA LYS A 7 10.56 18.58 -6.29
C LYS A 7 9.97 17.33 -5.60
N ALA A 8 10.06 17.27 -4.27
CA ALA A 8 9.47 16.16 -3.49
C ALA A 8 7.93 16.18 -3.56
N VAL A 9 7.31 17.35 -3.52
CA VAL A 9 5.85 17.50 -3.66
C VAL A 9 5.39 17.03 -5.04
N SER A 10 6.04 17.48 -6.13
CA SER A 10 5.72 17.04 -7.49
C SER A 10 5.83 15.52 -7.64
N MET A 11 6.92 14.92 -7.14
CA MET A 11 7.11 13.48 -7.19
C MET A 11 6.03 12.69 -6.43
N LEU A 12 5.60 13.19 -5.27
CA LEU A 12 4.52 12.54 -4.49
C LEU A 12 3.16 12.68 -5.18
N VAL A 13 2.88 13.82 -5.82
CA VAL A 13 1.64 14.04 -6.59
C VAL A 13 1.60 13.16 -7.84
N ASP A 14 2.71 13.06 -8.57
CA ASP A 14 2.81 12.19 -9.75
C ASP A 14 2.68 10.72 -9.40
N ASP A 15 3.31 10.27 -8.31
CA ASP A 15 3.18 8.90 -7.80
C ASP A 15 1.75 8.59 -7.34
N ALA A 16 1.09 9.53 -6.66
CA ALA A 16 -0.32 9.40 -6.27
C ALA A 16 -1.25 9.35 -7.50
N ARG A 17 -0.96 10.13 -8.55
CA ARG A 17 -1.69 10.11 -9.82
C ARG A 17 -1.50 8.78 -10.54
N HIS A 18 -0.27 8.29 -10.63
CA HIS A 18 0.04 7.00 -11.26
C HIS A 18 -0.64 5.83 -10.52
N THR A 19 -0.61 5.85 -9.18
CA THR A 19 -1.29 4.84 -8.35
C THR A 19 -2.81 4.83 -8.56
N ARG A 20 -3.44 5.99 -8.82
CA ARG A 20 -4.88 6.09 -9.11
C ARG A 20 -5.27 5.57 -10.49
N THR A 21 -4.37 5.64 -11.47
CA THR A 21 -4.66 5.27 -12.86
C THR A 21 -4.27 3.83 -13.18
N THR A 22 -3.39 3.22 -12.39
CA THR A 22 -2.96 1.83 -12.58
C THR A 22 -3.89 0.90 -11.82
N VAL A 23 -4.66 0.07 -12.53
CA VAL A 23 -5.39 -1.04 -11.91
C VAL A 23 -4.34 -1.99 -11.35
N ASP A 24 -4.21 -2.01 -10.02
CA ASP A 24 -3.28 -2.91 -9.35
C ASP A 24 -3.68 -4.36 -9.68
N PRO A 25 -2.81 -5.16 -10.33
CA PRO A 25 -3.10 -6.57 -10.62
C PRO A 25 -3.47 -7.37 -9.36
N SER A 26 -3.04 -6.90 -8.18
CA SER A 26 -3.38 -7.47 -6.88
C SER A 26 -4.86 -7.36 -6.52
N MET A 27 -5.61 -6.43 -7.13
CA MET A 27 -7.06 -6.30 -6.93
C MET A 27 -7.83 -7.51 -7.43
N ALA A 28 -7.45 -8.07 -8.59
CA ALA A 28 -8.06 -9.29 -9.12
C ALA A 28 -7.77 -10.49 -8.19
N ILE A 29 -6.55 -10.57 -7.67
CA ILE A 29 -6.15 -11.62 -6.72
C ILE A 29 -6.94 -11.51 -5.42
N ASN A 30 -7.07 -10.29 -4.86
CA ASN A 30 -7.86 -10.01 -3.66
C ASN A 30 -9.34 -10.40 -3.85
N GLN A 31 -9.91 -10.05 -5.00
CA GLN A 31 -11.29 -10.40 -5.32
C GLN A 31 -11.46 -11.92 -5.42
N ALA A 32 -10.55 -12.62 -6.11
CA ALA A 32 -10.57 -14.08 -6.21
C ALA A 32 -10.43 -14.76 -4.84
N THR A 33 -9.53 -14.28 -3.97
CA THR A 33 -9.36 -14.86 -2.63
C THR A 33 -10.59 -14.64 -1.75
N ARG A 34 -11.25 -13.49 -1.86
CA ARG A 34 -12.51 -13.22 -1.14
C ARG A 34 -13.63 -14.10 -1.65
N GLN A 35 -13.72 -14.30 -2.96
CA GLN A 35 -14.72 -15.17 -3.58
C GLN A 35 -14.54 -16.62 -3.12
N GLU A 36 -13.31 -17.15 -3.12
CA GLU A 36 -13.05 -18.54 -2.69
C GLU A 36 -13.42 -18.76 -1.21
N VAL A 37 -13.15 -17.78 -0.34
CA VAL A 37 -13.58 -17.84 1.07
C VAL A 37 -15.12 -17.84 1.18
N ALA A 38 -15.80 -17.01 0.37
CA ALA A 38 -17.27 -16.98 0.35
C ALA A 38 -17.84 -18.31 -0.17
N ASP A 39 -17.31 -18.84 -1.26
CA ASP A 39 -17.76 -20.10 -1.86
C ASP A 39 -17.53 -21.29 -0.93
N ALA A 40 -16.42 -21.30 -0.19
CA ALA A 40 -16.17 -22.33 0.83
C ALA A 40 -17.14 -22.21 2.03
N ALA A 41 -17.46 -20.98 2.45
CA ALA A 41 -18.35 -20.72 3.59
C ALA A 41 -19.83 -21.00 3.30
N TYR A 42 -20.29 -20.71 2.07
CA TYR A 42 -21.69 -20.89 1.66
C TYR A 42 -21.94 -22.21 0.89
N SER A 43 -20.96 -23.10 0.83
CA SER A 43 -21.11 -24.42 0.20
C SER A 43 -22.21 -25.24 0.91
N THR A 44 -23.13 -25.81 0.14
CA THR A 44 -24.18 -26.72 0.65
C THR A 44 -23.58 -27.92 1.38
N ASN A 45 -22.43 -28.41 0.91
CA ASN A 45 -21.63 -29.42 1.60
C ASN A 45 -20.40 -28.72 2.18
N PHE A 46 -20.48 -28.30 3.44
CA PHE A 46 -19.39 -27.59 4.09
C PHE A 46 -18.16 -28.50 4.22
N ASP A 47 -17.01 -28.02 3.72
CA ASP A 47 -15.71 -28.69 3.81
C ASP A 47 -14.74 -27.79 4.60
N ILE A 48 -14.39 -28.24 5.80
CA ILE A 48 -13.45 -27.54 6.68
C ILE A 48 -12.06 -27.41 6.05
N GLY A 49 -11.61 -28.41 5.29
CA GLY A 49 -10.32 -28.39 4.60
C GLY A 49 -10.29 -27.31 3.53
N ARG A 50 -11.35 -27.20 2.74
CA ARG A 50 -11.50 -26.13 1.73
C ARG A 50 -11.54 -24.74 2.39
N MET A 51 -12.29 -24.58 3.48
CA MET A 51 -12.34 -23.30 4.20
C MET A 51 -10.97 -22.91 4.78
N VAL A 52 -10.25 -23.86 5.39
CA VAL A 52 -8.89 -23.62 5.90
C VAL A 52 -7.92 -23.23 4.78
N ALA A 53 -7.99 -23.91 3.62
CA ALA A 53 -7.16 -23.58 2.47
C ALA A 53 -7.44 -22.16 1.94
N ALA A 54 -8.72 -21.79 1.81
CA ALA A 54 -9.13 -20.46 1.38
C ALA A 54 -8.67 -19.35 2.34
N LEU A 55 -8.79 -19.59 3.66
CA LEU A 55 -8.31 -18.66 4.68
C LEU A 55 -6.78 -18.50 4.66
N ARG A 56 -6.02 -19.59 4.45
CA ARG A 56 -4.56 -19.52 4.30
C ARG A 56 -4.16 -18.73 3.06
N ALA A 57 -4.82 -18.96 1.93
CA ALA A 57 -4.57 -18.20 0.71
C ALA A 57 -4.83 -16.69 0.92
N LYS A 58 -5.93 -16.34 1.61
CA LYS A 58 -6.22 -14.96 1.98
C LYS A 58 -5.14 -14.36 2.89
N ALA A 59 -4.68 -15.10 3.90
CA ALA A 59 -3.64 -14.63 4.81
C ALA A 59 -2.31 -14.40 4.07
N GLN A 60 -1.93 -15.31 3.16
CA GLN A 60 -0.72 -15.15 2.34
C GLN A 60 -0.82 -13.90 1.47
N TYR A 61 -1.95 -13.70 0.78
CA TYR A 61 -2.17 -12.50 -0.02
C TYR A 61 -2.02 -11.21 0.80
N GLN A 62 -2.57 -11.18 2.02
CA GLN A 62 -2.45 -10.02 2.91
C GLN A 62 -1.00 -9.75 3.32
N ALA A 63 -0.22 -10.80 3.62
CA ALA A 63 1.20 -10.67 3.92
C ALA A 63 1.99 -10.13 2.72
N ASP A 64 1.75 -10.68 1.53
CA ASP A 64 2.41 -10.23 0.30
C ASP A 64 2.04 -8.78 -0.05
N ALA A 65 0.77 -8.39 0.16
CA ALA A 65 0.32 -7.02 -0.06
C ALA A 65 0.98 -6.03 0.91
N ALA A 66 1.14 -6.41 2.19
CA ALA A 66 1.86 -5.60 3.17
C ALA A 66 3.34 -5.41 2.79
N LEU A 67 3.98 -6.47 2.27
CA LEU A 67 5.36 -6.40 1.78
C LEU A 67 5.48 -5.44 0.59
N ARG A 68 4.63 -5.57 -0.43
CA ARG A 68 4.64 -4.66 -1.61
C ARG A 68 4.44 -3.19 -1.23
N SER A 69 3.55 -2.91 -0.27
CA SER A 69 3.34 -1.55 0.25
C SER A 69 4.61 -0.97 0.89
N SER A 70 5.32 -1.80 1.67
CA SER A 70 6.57 -1.42 2.32
C SER A 70 7.69 -1.20 1.29
N GLU A 71 7.81 -2.07 0.29
CA GLU A 71 8.77 -1.92 -0.81
C GLU A 71 8.53 -0.65 -1.64
N SER A 72 7.27 -0.32 -1.93
CA SER A 72 6.91 0.95 -2.60
C SER A 72 7.33 2.17 -1.79
N SER A 73 7.15 2.14 -0.47
CA SER A 73 7.58 3.21 0.44
C SER A 73 9.11 3.33 0.48
N ILE A 74 9.84 2.20 0.50
CA ILE A 74 11.30 2.17 0.42
C ILE A 74 11.79 2.72 -0.93
N ALA A 75 11.15 2.32 -2.04
CA ALA A 75 11.51 2.78 -3.37
C ALA A 75 11.32 4.29 -3.50
N ARG A 76 10.25 4.86 -2.91
CA ARG A 76 10.04 6.30 -2.83
C ARG A 76 11.10 7.00 -1.99
N LEU A 77 11.38 6.50 -0.79
CA LEU A 77 12.40 7.04 0.10
C LEU A 77 13.76 7.16 -0.62
N LYS A 78 14.17 6.12 -1.35
CA LYS A 78 15.45 6.12 -2.08
C LYS A 78 15.54 7.15 -3.22
N ARG A 79 14.41 7.56 -3.81
CA ARG A 79 14.37 8.51 -4.93
C ARG A 79 14.30 9.97 -4.48
N LEU A 80 13.94 10.23 -3.23
CA LEU A 80 13.86 11.58 -2.69
C LEU A 80 15.25 12.21 -2.50
N PRO A 81 15.39 13.55 -2.65
CA PRO A 81 16.59 14.26 -2.26
C PRO A 81 16.98 13.97 -0.80
N LYS A 82 18.27 13.93 -0.48
CA LYS A 82 18.76 13.59 0.89
C LYS A 82 18.11 14.42 1.99
N ALA A 83 17.85 15.71 1.75
CA ALA A 83 17.17 16.60 2.70
C ALA A 83 15.72 16.19 3.00
N ASP A 84 15.03 15.57 2.04
CA ASP A 84 13.64 15.14 2.13
C ASP A 84 13.49 13.68 2.60
N GLN A 85 14.55 12.86 2.52
CA GLN A 85 14.52 11.47 2.97
C GLN A 85 14.19 11.34 4.47
N VAL A 86 14.80 12.16 5.31
CA VAL A 86 14.54 12.15 6.77
C VAL A 86 13.10 12.56 7.07
N ARG A 87 12.54 13.51 6.31
CA ARG A 87 11.17 13.98 6.47
C ARG A 87 10.17 12.90 6.05
N TYR A 88 10.38 12.31 4.88
CA TYR A 88 9.54 11.21 4.40
C TYR A 88 9.61 9.98 5.31
N ALA A 89 10.77 9.65 5.88
CA ALA A 89 10.92 8.56 6.85
C ALA A 89 10.11 8.78 8.14
N ARG A 90 10.05 10.01 8.65
CA ARG A 90 9.20 10.39 9.80
C ARG A 90 7.71 10.35 9.48
N TYR A 91 7.36 10.71 8.26
CA TYR A 91 5.98 10.64 7.77
C TYR A 91 5.48 9.19 7.70
N ILE A 92 6.20 8.29 7.02
CA ILE A 92 5.76 6.90 6.85
C ILE A 92 5.80 6.07 8.14
N SER A 93 6.51 6.53 9.18
CA SER A 93 6.51 5.91 10.51
C SER A 93 5.37 6.36 11.41
N GLY A 94 4.48 7.26 10.94
CA GLY A 94 3.34 7.77 11.71
C GLY A 94 3.72 8.82 12.75
N VAL A 95 4.92 9.41 12.67
CA VAL A 95 5.42 10.40 13.64
C VAL A 95 4.96 11.84 13.29
N GLU A 96 4.47 12.11 12.08
CA GLU A 96 3.85 13.40 11.72
C GLU A 96 2.49 13.25 11.00
N PRO A 97 1.48 14.11 11.26
CA PRO A 97 0.07 13.76 10.99
C PRO A 97 -0.63 14.48 9.81
N THR A 98 0.05 15.15 8.87
CA THR A 98 -0.67 15.95 7.84
C THR A 98 -0.19 15.70 6.41
N TYR A 99 -1.11 15.18 5.59
CA TYR A 99 -0.97 15.05 4.13
C TYR A 99 -2.01 15.94 3.42
N PRO A 100 -1.64 16.61 2.31
CA PRO A 100 -0.30 16.72 1.75
C PRO A 100 0.61 17.61 2.62
N PRO A 101 1.93 17.36 2.66
CA PRO A 101 2.88 18.27 3.28
C PRO A 101 2.89 19.59 2.52
N GLU A 102 2.83 20.72 3.23
CA GLU A 102 2.99 22.04 2.60
C GLU A 102 4.39 22.15 1.97
N PRO A 103 4.53 22.79 0.79
CA PRO A 103 5.85 23.11 0.24
C PRO A 103 6.58 24.15 1.11
N CYS A 104 7.92 24.10 1.14
CA CYS A 104 8.71 25.11 1.86
C CYS A 104 8.43 26.46 1.21
N LYS A 105 7.89 27.42 1.97
CA LYS A 105 7.97 28.83 1.59
C LYS A 105 9.39 29.27 1.94
N ASP A 106 10.20 29.56 0.92
CA ASP A 106 11.43 30.34 1.11
C ASP A 106 11.10 31.73 1.69
#